data_AF-A0A3M8WAB0-F1
#
_entry.id   AF-A0A3M8WAB0-F1
#
_cell.length_a   1.000
_cell.length_b   1.000
_cell.length_c   1.000
_cell.angle_alpha   90.00
_cell.angle_beta   90.00
_cell.angle_gamma   90.00
#
_symmetry.space_group_name_H-M   'P 1'
#
loop_
_entity.id
_entity.type
_entity.pdbx_description
1 polymer ?
#
loop_
_entity_poly.entity_id
_entity_poly.type
_entity_poly.pdbx_seq_one_letter_code
_entity_poly.pdbx_strand_id
1 'polypeptide(L)'
;MQMVTTSPERSGIAMATVSSVRYVSPFSWVSLNANEGLEVFARGSDGTLQHNWQTAPSRNEWSGWKSLGGNLQGDPVVATNLDARMEAFVRTTDGKVQHAWQTAPHSTSWSRWESLPGNPSAAGMPTVARDFDGRLEVFVRATDGSVQHIWQTAPNNGWRDDWKVLFVDDVMGDMAVIQDSDGRLEAFVRGYDDENGVLTVLHAYQRPHVDGWAFGELGGTPQGDPTAVLNTSGQQEVFVLGPSGSIEHIWQTKPSNGWAPGWTSLGGDNPVGTPAVGVNTDGRLDVFTRQEGGALEHIWQTNPAPDGRWSPHWASLYNGALLVIGDPVVASNADGRLEVFALFGDGTIRCTWQNTPGDDTDWSAWHSLGVPGQ
;
A
#
# COMPACT_ATOMS: atom_id res chain seq x y z
N MET A 1 15.06 -57.28 -22.41
CA MET A 1 14.29 -56.32 -23.23
C MET A 1 13.60 -55.38 -22.27
N GLN A 2 14.25 -54.24 -22.01
CA GLN A 2 13.84 -53.25 -21.03
C GLN A 2 12.97 -52.23 -21.78
N MET A 3 11.66 -52.19 -21.50
CA MET A 3 10.78 -51.18 -22.06
C MET A 3 10.80 -49.94 -21.16
N VAL A 4 11.48 -48.91 -21.65
CA VAL A 4 11.38 -47.53 -21.21
C VAL A 4 10.07 -46.99 -21.78
N THR A 5 9.14 -46.57 -20.93
CA THR A 5 7.99 -45.75 -21.33
C THR A 5 8.27 -44.30 -20.94
N THR A 6 8.59 -43.47 -21.94
CA THR A 6 8.80 -42.03 -21.81
C THR A 6 7.48 -41.32 -21.57
N SER A 7 7.39 -40.55 -20.49
CA SER A 7 6.31 -39.59 -20.23
C SER A 7 6.46 -38.41 -21.20
N PRO A 8 5.37 -37.86 -21.78
CA PRO A 8 5.48 -36.70 -22.65
C PRO A 8 5.84 -35.46 -21.83
N GLU A 9 6.94 -34.82 -22.20
CA GLU A 9 7.44 -33.57 -21.64
C GLU A 9 6.35 -32.50 -21.72
N ARG A 10 5.94 -31.98 -20.55
CA ARG A 10 5.26 -30.67 -20.48
C ARG A 10 6.27 -29.65 -20.97
N SER A 11 6.00 -29.09 -22.14
CA SER A 11 6.67 -27.92 -22.68
C SER A 11 6.75 -26.86 -21.58
N GLY A 12 7.97 -26.56 -21.14
CA GLY A 12 8.25 -25.51 -20.19
C GLY A 12 7.77 -24.18 -20.74
N ILE A 13 6.64 -23.70 -20.20
CA ILE A 13 6.35 -22.27 -20.22
C ILE A 13 7.46 -21.67 -19.37
N ALA A 14 8.35 -20.91 -20.01
CA ALA A 14 9.29 -20.07 -19.30
C ALA A 14 8.48 -19.23 -18.32
N MET A 15 8.66 -19.47 -17.01
CA MET A 15 8.17 -18.56 -16.00
C MET A 15 8.78 -17.21 -16.34
N ALA A 16 7.94 -16.25 -16.75
CA ALA A 16 8.33 -14.86 -16.65
C ALA A 16 8.61 -14.64 -15.17
N THR A 17 9.88 -14.58 -14.80
CA THR A 17 10.28 -14.06 -13.51
C THR A 17 9.76 -12.64 -13.45
N VAL A 18 8.66 -12.43 -12.73
CA VAL A 18 8.25 -11.11 -12.27
C VAL A 18 9.33 -10.70 -11.27
N SER A 19 10.42 -10.15 -11.78
CA SER A 19 11.47 -9.57 -10.96
C SER A 19 10.89 -8.34 -10.30
N SER A 20 10.79 -8.40 -8.97
CA SER A 20 10.38 -7.35 -8.05
C SER A 20 8.92 -6.90 -8.18
N VAL A 21 8.03 -7.54 -7.41
CA VAL A 21 6.94 -6.79 -6.79
C VAL A 21 7.63 -5.79 -5.85
N ARG A 22 7.85 -4.57 -6.34
CA ARG A 22 8.37 -3.48 -5.51
C ARG A 22 7.20 -3.00 -4.66
N TYR A 23 7.26 -3.27 -3.37
CA TYR A 23 6.18 -2.97 -2.45
C TYR A 23 5.94 -1.47 -2.39
N VAL A 24 4.68 -1.09 -2.55
CA VAL A 24 4.19 0.27 -2.35
C VAL A 24 3.10 0.15 -1.29
N SER A 25 3.13 0.99 -0.26
CA SER A 25 2.20 0.88 0.86
C SER A 25 0.73 0.85 0.38
N PRO A 26 -0.19 0.20 1.12
CA PRO A 26 -1.61 0.12 0.73
C PRO A 26 -2.31 1.49 0.68
N PHE A 27 -1.69 2.55 1.22
CA PHE A 27 -2.17 3.94 1.23
C PHE A 27 -1.32 4.87 0.34
N SER A 28 -0.72 4.32 -0.71
CA SER A 28 0.33 5.03 -1.42
C SER A 28 -0.20 6.03 -2.45
N TRP A 29 0.15 7.28 -2.18
CA TRP A 29 0.19 8.37 -3.13
C TRP A 29 1.54 8.42 -3.86
N VAL A 30 2.37 7.38 -3.77
CA VAL A 30 3.64 7.23 -4.50
C VAL A 30 3.55 5.98 -5.34
N SER A 31 4.03 5.97 -6.57
CA SER A 31 4.05 4.78 -7.42
C SER A 31 5.33 4.72 -8.25
N LEU A 32 5.71 3.52 -8.69
CA LEU A 32 6.80 3.32 -9.62
C LEU A 32 6.27 3.38 -11.04
N ASN A 33 6.83 4.30 -11.82
CA ASN A 33 6.71 4.23 -13.27
C ASN A 33 7.44 3.01 -13.79
N ALA A 34 6.95 2.44 -14.88
CA ALA A 34 7.69 1.44 -15.67
C ALA A 34 8.98 1.94 -16.36
N ASN A 35 9.33 3.23 -16.27
CA ASN A 35 10.72 3.66 -16.50
C ASN A 35 11.58 3.43 -15.25
N GLU A 36 11.01 2.88 -14.18
CA GLU A 36 11.56 2.64 -12.84
C GLU A 36 11.77 3.89 -11.97
N GLY A 37 11.33 5.06 -12.42
CA GLY A 37 11.31 6.27 -11.60
C GLY A 37 10.11 6.33 -10.66
N LEU A 38 10.31 6.81 -9.43
CA LEU A 38 9.21 7.12 -8.52
C LEU A 38 8.41 8.32 -9.03
N GLU A 39 7.10 8.26 -8.85
CA GLU A 39 6.18 9.37 -9.06
C GLU A 39 5.26 9.51 -7.85
N VAL A 40 5.11 10.74 -7.44
CA VAL A 40 4.45 11.17 -6.23
C VAL A 40 3.22 11.96 -6.64
N PHE A 41 2.08 11.59 -6.10
CA PHE A 41 0.76 12.16 -6.34
C PHE A 41 0.29 12.85 -5.07
N ALA A 42 -0.42 13.97 -5.16
CA ALA A 42 -0.92 14.65 -3.98
C ALA A 42 -2.14 15.47 -4.32
N ARG A 43 -2.98 15.76 -3.32
CA ARG A 43 -4.04 16.74 -3.48
C ARG A 43 -3.46 18.14 -3.33
N GLY A 44 -3.60 18.97 -4.36
CA GLY A 44 -3.31 20.40 -4.29
C GLY A 44 -4.33 21.13 -3.42
N SER A 45 -3.93 22.30 -2.88
CA SER A 45 -4.83 23.15 -2.09
C SER A 45 -6.07 23.64 -2.86
N ASP A 46 -6.01 23.64 -4.20
CA ASP A 46 -7.11 23.94 -5.12
C ASP A 46 -8.04 22.75 -5.37
N GLY A 47 -7.79 21.61 -4.71
CA GLY A 47 -8.56 20.37 -4.87
C GLY A 47 -8.20 19.56 -6.12
N THR A 48 -7.16 19.92 -6.87
CA THR A 48 -6.73 19.14 -8.02
C THR A 48 -5.74 18.02 -7.62
N LEU A 49 -5.67 16.97 -8.43
CA LEU A 49 -4.59 16.00 -8.36
C LEU A 49 -3.32 16.66 -8.91
N GLN A 50 -2.27 16.64 -8.11
CA GLN A 50 -0.93 17.06 -8.46
C GLN A 50 -0.03 15.84 -8.55
N HIS A 51 0.96 15.88 -9.42
CA HIS A 51 1.99 14.84 -9.47
C HIS A 51 3.39 15.42 -9.71
N ASN A 52 4.42 14.69 -9.28
CA ASN A 52 5.83 15.04 -9.41
C ASN A 52 6.62 13.73 -9.53
N TRP A 53 7.51 13.62 -10.52
CA TRP A 53 8.20 12.37 -10.82
C TRP A 53 9.70 12.54 -10.91
N GLN A 54 10.44 11.48 -10.61
CA GLN A 54 11.87 11.39 -10.84
C GLN A 54 12.16 11.51 -12.35
N THR A 55 13.06 12.42 -12.73
CA THR A 55 13.44 12.64 -14.14
C THR A 55 14.32 11.51 -14.69
N ALA A 56 14.93 10.71 -13.81
CA ALA A 56 15.60 9.46 -14.11
C ALA A 56 15.54 8.52 -12.89
N PRO A 57 15.56 7.19 -13.09
CA PRO A 57 15.43 6.23 -12.00
C PRO A 57 16.47 6.41 -10.92
N SER A 58 16.03 6.33 -9.67
CA SER A 58 16.87 6.43 -8.48
C SER A 58 17.68 7.74 -8.38
N ARG A 59 17.31 8.77 -9.16
CA ARG A 59 17.90 10.09 -9.04
C ARG A 59 17.01 10.97 -8.19
N ASN A 60 17.63 11.73 -7.30
CA ASN A 60 16.94 12.75 -6.48
C ASN A 60 16.75 14.04 -7.29
N GLU A 61 16.31 13.89 -8.55
CA GLU A 61 16.00 14.96 -9.50
C GLU A 61 14.53 14.82 -9.89
N TRP A 62 13.72 15.83 -9.57
CA TRP A 62 12.27 15.76 -9.69
C TRP A 62 11.77 16.75 -10.74
N SER A 63 10.65 16.43 -11.39
CA SER A 63 10.06 17.22 -12.47
C SER A 63 9.49 18.57 -12.03
N GLY A 64 9.26 18.74 -10.73
CA GLY A 64 8.37 19.75 -10.17
C GLY A 64 6.90 19.31 -10.26
N TRP A 65 6.04 19.94 -9.44
CA TRP A 65 4.61 19.64 -9.39
C TRP A 65 3.89 20.06 -10.66
N LYS A 66 3.01 19.19 -11.16
CA LYS A 66 2.09 19.49 -12.26
C LYS A 66 0.68 19.02 -11.92
N SER A 67 -0.32 19.74 -12.41
CA SER A 67 -1.72 19.39 -12.18
C SER A 67 -2.22 18.38 -13.23
N LEU A 68 -2.93 17.36 -12.77
CA LEU A 68 -3.77 16.45 -13.55
C LEU A 68 -5.25 16.84 -13.48
N GLY A 69 -5.57 18.01 -12.93
CA GLY A 69 -6.94 18.49 -12.75
C GLY A 69 -7.73 17.63 -11.77
N GLY A 70 -9.03 17.45 -12.02
CA GLY A 70 -9.94 16.75 -11.10
C GLY A 70 -10.46 17.64 -9.96
N ASN A 71 -11.34 17.08 -9.13
CA ASN A 71 -11.90 17.73 -7.94
C ASN A 71 -11.92 16.74 -6.78
N LEU A 72 -10.75 16.59 -6.16
CA LEU A 72 -10.46 15.63 -5.11
C LEU A 72 -11.04 16.11 -3.78
N GLN A 73 -11.56 15.15 -3.01
CA GLN A 73 -12.06 15.38 -1.63
C GLN A 73 -11.31 14.58 -0.57
N GLY A 74 -10.36 13.74 -0.99
CA GLY A 74 -9.40 13.04 -0.16
C GLY A 74 -8.13 12.80 -0.96
N ASP A 75 -7.19 12.05 -0.39
CA ASP A 75 -5.94 11.77 -1.06
C ASP A 75 -6.16 10.77 -2.22
N PRO A 76 -5.41 10.91 -3.32
CA PRO A 76 -5.48 10.00 -4.45
C PRO A 76 -4.81 8.66 -4.11
N VAL A 77 -5.29 7.59 -4.75
CA VAL A 77 -4.59 6.30 -4.79
C VAL A 77 -4.26 5.96 -6.23
N VAL A 78 -3.05 5.48 -6.49
CA VAL A 78 -2.58 5.18 -7.85
C VAL A 78 -2.13 3.73 -7.93
N ALA A 79 -2.59 3.02 -8.96
CA ALA A 79 -2.17 1.67 -9.26
C ALA A 79 -1.64 1.57 -10.69
N THR A 80 -0.79 0.57 -10.93
CA THR A 80 -0.23 0.30 -12.26
C THR A 80 -0.96 -0.88 -12.90
N ASN A 81 -1.60 -0.61 -14.04
CA ASN A 81 -2.24 -1.62 -14.88
C ASN A 81 -1.23 -2.68 -15.36
N LEU A 82 -1.73 -3.82 -15.85
CA LEU A 82 -0.87 -4.88 -16.37
C LEU A 82 -0.04 -4.42 -17.58
N ASP A 83 -0.57 -3.50 -18.38
CA ASP A 83 0.14 -2.89 -19.51
C ASP A 83 1.11 -1.76 -19.11
N ALA A 84 1.36 -1.57 -17.82
CA ALA A 84 2.24 -0.57 -17.23
C ALA A 84 1.77 0.89 -17.31
N ARG A 85 0.49 1.15 -17.66
CA ARG A 85 -0.12 2.47 -17.50
C ARG A 85 -0.52 2.69 -16.04
N MET A 86 -0.19 3.85 -15.49
CA MET A 86 -0.75 4.26 -14.20
C MET A 86 -2.22 4.65 -14.33
N GLU A 87 -2.99 4.39 -13.27
CA GLU A 87 -4.37 4.79 -13.12
C GLU A 87 -4.60 5.30 -11.70
N ALA A 88 -5.10 6.53 -11.61
CA ALA A 88 -5.38 7.24 -10.37
C ALA A 88 -6.86 7.14 -10.04
N PHE A 89 -7.16 6.96 -8.76
CA PHE A 89 -8.49 6.79 -8.21
C PHE A 89 -8.70 7.79 -7.07
N VAL A 90 -9.88 8.41 -7.04
CA VAL A 90 -10.20 9.45 -6.07
C VAL A 90 -11.64 9.32 -5.60
N ARG A 91 -11.88 9.67 -4.33
CA ARG A 91 -13.22 9.89 -3.82
C ARG A 91 -13.67 11.33 -4.04
N THR A 92 -14.94 11.48 -4.35
CA THR A 92 -15.63 12.77 -4.56
C THR A 92 -16.64 13.06 -3.44
N THR A 93 -17.12 14.31 -3.33
CA THR A 93 -18.02 14.76 -2.24
C THR A 93 -19.35 14.04 -2.23
N ASP A 94 -19.83 13.62 -3.40
CA ASP A 94 -21.11 12.92 -3.55
C ASP A 94 -20.98 11.40 -3.34
N GLY A 95 -19.83 10.94 -2.83
CA GLY A 95 -19.60 9.53 -2.50
C GLY A 95 -19.28 8.65 -3.71
N LYS A 96 -19.01 9.23 -4.89
CA LYS A 96 -18.53 8.47 -6.05
C LYS A 96 -17.02 8.26 -6.01
N VAL A 97 -16.58 7.21 -6.69
CA VAL A 97 -15.18 7.00 -7.04
C VAL A 97 -14.97 7.41 -8.49
N GLN A 98 -13.99 8.26 -8.73
CA GLN A 98 -13.56 8.65 -10.06
C GLN A 98 -12.16 8.14 -10.35
N HIS A 99 -11.86 7.95 -11.62
CA HIS A 99 -10.56 7.49 -12.08
C HIS A 99 -10.09 8.21 -13.35
N ALA A 100 -8.78 8.24 -13.54
CA ALA A 100 -8.12 8.68 -14.76
C ALA A 100 -6.84 7.87 -14.98
N TRP A 101 -6.47 7.60 -16.22
CA TRP A 101 -5.34 6.73 -16.57
C TRP A 101 -4.40 7.37 -17.58
N GLN A 102 -3.12 6.98 -17.54
CA GLN A 102 -2.18 7.30 -18.61
C GLN A 102 -2.68 6.72 -19.94
N THR A 103 -2.58 7.49 -21.02
CA THR A 103 -3.00 7.06 -22.38
C THR A 103 -2.05 6.07 -23.03
N ALA A 104 -0.80 6.01 -22.56
CA ALA A 104 0.22 5.03 -22.90
C ALA A 104 1.20 4.92 -21.72
N PRO A 105 1.96 3.81 -21.59
CA PRO A 105 2.97 3.68 -20.53
C PRO A 105 3.98 4.84 -20.58
N HIS A 106 4.29 5.44 -19.42
CA HIS A 106 5.16 6.64 -19.29
C HIS A 106 4.67 7.89 -20.00
N SER A 107 3.40 7.94 -20.39
CA SER A 107 2.84 9.14 -21.00
C SER A 107 2.58 10.21 -19.94
N THR A 108 2.94 11.45 -20.26
CA THR A 108 2.46 12.63 -19.54
C THR A 108 1.00 12.97 -19.88
N SER A 109 0.42 12.29 -20.89
CA SER A 109 -0.98 12.48 -21.29
C SER A 109 -1.89 11.47 -20.59
N TRP A 110 -2.85 12.00 -19.85
CA TRP A 110 -3.87 11.23 -19.12
C TRP A 110 -5.23 11.34 -19.81
N SER A 111 -6.10 10.37 -19.54
CA SER A 111 -7.52 10.46 -19.89
C SER A 111 -8.19 11.63 -19.14
N ARG A 112 -9.42 11.95 -19.54
CA ARG A 112 -10.31 12.72 -18.66
C ARG A 112 -10.68 11.88 -17.44
N TRP A 113 -11.09 12.56 -16.37
CA TRP A 113 -11.71 11.92 -15.21
C TRP A 113 -13.07 11.34 -15.59
N GLU A 114 -13.28 10.09 -15.24
CA GLU A 114 -14.56 9.38 -15.40
C GLU A 114 -15.01 8.82 -14.05
N SER A 115 -16.31 8.57 -13.88
CA SER A 115 -16.81 7.88 -12.68
C SER A 115 -16.78 6.38 -12.92
N LEU A 116 -16.33 5.62 -11.91
CA LEU A 116 -16.55 4.18 -11.90
C LEU A 116 -18.06 3.90 -11.94
N PRO A 117 -18.51 2.83 -12.63
CA PRO A 117 -19.92 2.46 -12.67
C PRO A 117 -20.51 2.24 -11.27
N GLY A 118 -21.83 2.43 -11.14
CA GLY A 118 -22.54 2.30 -9.88
C GLY A 118 -22.38 3.49 -8.92
N ASN A 119 -22.75 3.30 -7.66
CA ASN A 119 -22.59 4.31 -6.62
C ASN A 119 -22.38 3.62 -5.26
N PRO A 120 -21.13 3.45 -4.81
CA PRO A 120 -20.85 2.77 -3.55
C PRO A 120 -21.15 3.64 -2.32
N SER A 121 -21.53 4.92 -2.51
CA SER A 121 -21.65 5.89 -1.41
C SER A 121 -20.39 5.90 -0.54
N ALA A 122 -19.23 6.01 -1.17
CA ALA A 122 -17.93 5.93 -0.52
C ALA A 122 -17.80 6.97 0.60
N ALA A 123 -17.28 6.53 1.74
CA ALA A 123 -16.98 7.31 2.93
C ALA A 123 -15.48 7.35 3.26
N GLY A 124 -14.74 6.28 2.96
CA GLY A 124 -13.28 6.20 3.08
C GLY A 124 -12.55 6.51 1.77
N MET A 125 -11.22 6.53 1.81
CA MET A 125 -10.41 6.59 0.58
C MET A 125 -10.49 5.25 -0.18
N PRO A 126 -10.39 5.25 -1.52
CA PRO A 126 -10.28 3.99 -2.27
C PRO A 126 -8.96 3.29 -1.98
N THR A 127 -8.98 1.97 -1.86
CA THR A 127 -7.77 1.11 -1.89
C THR A 127 -7.79 0.31 -3.19
N VAL A 128 -6.66 0.17 -3.86
CA VAL A 128 -6.58 -0.51 -5.17
C VAL A 128 -5.49 -1.55 -5.16
N ALA A 129 -5.81 -2.75 -5.62
CA ALA A 129 -4.86 -3.84 -5.78
C ALA A 129 -5.01 -4.48 -7.16
N ARG A 130 -3.94 -5.16 -7.61
CA ARG A 130 -3.96 -5.91 -8.86
C ARG A 130 -4.04 -7.40 -8.56
N ASP A 131 -5.10 -8.03 -9.06
CA ASP A 131 -5.30 -9.47 -8.96
C ASP A 131 -4.25 -10.23 -9.78
N PHE A 132 -4.09 -11.54 -9.54
CA PHE A 132 -3.11 -12.40 -10.23
C PHE A 132 -3.29 -12.42 -11.74
N ASP A 133 -4.53 -12.33 -12.21
CA ASP A 133 -4.84 -12.28 -13.64
C ASP A 133 -4.55 -10.90 -14.29
N GLY A 134 -4.10 -9.92 -13.50
CA GLY A 134 -3.69 -8.61 -13.93
C GLY A 134 -4.80 -7.56 -13.96
N ARG A 135 -6.02 -7.89 -13.53
CA ARG A 135 -7.12 -6.92 -13.38
C ARG A 135 -6.88 -6.05 -12.15
N LEU A 136 -7.16 -4.75 -12.27
CA LEU A 136 -7.28 -3.89 -11.10
C LEU A 136 -8.62 -4.14 -10.40
N GLU A 137 -8.58 -4.11 -9.07
CA GLU A 137 -9.73 -4.19 -8.18
C GLU A 137 -9.67 -3.05 -7.15
N VAL A 138 -10.78 -2.33 -7.01
CA VAL A 138 -10.92 -1.14 -6.18
C VAL A 138 -11.87 -1.45 -5.04
N PHE A 139 -11.48 -1.08 -3.83
CA PHE A 139 -12.22 -1.28 -2.59
C PHE A 139 -12.49 0.07 -1.93
N VAL A 140 -13.65 0.23 -1.29
CA VAL A 140 -14.02 1.44 -0.54
C VAL A 140 -14.82 1.08 0.70
N ARG A 141 -14.60 1.82 1.79
CA ARG A 141 -15.56 1.85 2.89
C ARG A 141 -16.73 2.77 2.50
N ALA A 142 -17.95 2.27 2.56
CA ALA A 142 -19.17 3.02 2.29
C ALA A 142 -19.68 3.74 3.56
N THR A 143 -20.65 4.64 3.40
CA THR A 143 -21.25 5.42 4.50
C THR A 143 -22.04 4.59 5.51
N ASP A 144 -22.46 3.39 5.13
CA ASP A 144 -23.15 2.44 6.01
C ASP A 144 -22.18 1.57 6.82
N GLY A 145 -20.87 1.76 6.68
CA GLY A 145 -19.84 0.95 7.35
C GLY A 145 -19.48 -0.33 6.60
N SER A 146 -20.14 -0.63 5.47
CA SER A 146 -19.75 -1.75 4.62
C SER A 146 -18.43 -1.47 3.88
N VAL A 147 -17.73 -2.53 3.49
CA VAL A 147 -16.67 -2.44 2.48
C VAL A 147 -17.19 -3.01 1.19
N GLN A 148 -17.08 -2.24 0.12
CA GLN A 148 -17.53 -2.61 -1.22
C GLN A 148 -16.35 -2.63 -2.19
N HIS A 149 -16.44 -3.48 -3.21
CA HIS A 149 -15.41 -3.61 -4.22
C HIS A 149 -15.95 -3.75 -5.64
N ILE A 150 -15.14 -3.31 -6.62
CA ILE A 150 -15.41 -3.37 -8.05
C ILE A 150 -14.11 -3.66 -8.80
N TRP A 151 -14.18 -4.40 -9.90
CA TRP A 151 -13.00 -4.83 -10.64
C TRP A 151 -13.12 -4.60 -12.14
N GLN A 152 -11.98 -4.55 -12.83
CA GLN A 152 -11.94 -4.58 -14.29
C GLN A 152 -12.52 -5.91 -14.81
N THR A 153 -13.21 -5.92 -15.94
CA THR A 153 -13.77 -7.14 -16.55
C THR A 153 -12.72 -8.02 -17.22
N ALA A 154 -11.61 -7.42 -17.62
CA ALA A 154 -10.41 -8.04 -18.18
C ALA A 154 -9.24 -7.06 -17.94
N PRO A 155 -7.98 -7.52 -17.94
CA PRO A 155 -6.85 -6.62 -17.72
C PRO A 155 -6.89 -5.44 -18.70
N ASN A 156 -6.70 -4.23 -18.18
CA ASN A 156 -6.64 -2.98 -18.95
C ASN A 156 -7.95 -2.61 -19.68
N ASN A 157 -9.09 -3.15 -19.27
CA ASN A 157 -10.39 -2.94 -19.92
C ASN A 157 -11.38 -2.20 -18.99
N GLY A 158 -12.64 -2.10 -19.40
CA GLY A 158 -13.71 -1.52 -18.59
C GLY A 158 -13.96 -2.24 -17.27
N TRP A 159 -14.81 -1.64 -16.45
CA TRP A 159 -15.15 -2.09 -15.11
C TRP A 159 -16.45 -2.90 -15.11
N ARG A 160 -16.66 -3.69 -14.05
CA ARG A 160 -18.00 -4.21 -13.75
C ARG A 160 -19.01 -3.06 -13.61
N ASP A 161 -20.29 -3.36 -13.77
CA ASP A 161 -21.36 -2.36 -13.67
C ASP A 161 -21.92 -2.21 -12.25
N ASP A 162 -21.53 -3.11 -11.33
CA ASP A 162 -22.05 -3.21 -9.98
C ASP A 162 -20.95 -3.44 -8.94
N TRP A 163 -21.03 -2.71 -7.83
CA TRP A 163 -20.20 -2.92 -6.65
C TRP A 163 -20.73 -4.12 -5.87
N LYS A 164 -19.81 -4.94 -5.35
CA LYS A 164 -20.14 -6.04 -4.43
C LYS A 164 -19.75 -5.68 -3.01
N VAL A 165 -20.54 -6.15 -2.05
CA VAL A 165 -20.23 -6.03 -0.63
C VAL A 165 -19.25 -7.13 -0.24
N LEU A 166 -18.12 -6.75 0.34
CA LEU A 166 -17.11 -7.65 0.91
C LEU A 166 -17.34 -7.84 2.41
N PHE A 167 -17.35 -6.72 3.16
CA PHE A 167 -17.73 -6.68 4.57
C PHE A 167 -19.07 -5.95 4.69
N VAL A 168 -20.01 -6.51 5.45
CA VAL A 168 -21.42 -6.06 5.45
C VAL A 168 -21.65 -4.76 6.22
N ASP A 169 -20.96 -4.55 7.33
CA ASP A 169 -21.05 -3.36 8.18
C ASP A 169 -19.88 -3.29 9.17
N ASP A 170 -19.89 -2.25 10.02
CA ASP A 170 -19.03 -2.10 11.20
C ASP A 170 -17.51 -2.07 10.95
N VAL A 171 -17.08 -1.85 9.69
CA VAL A 171 -15.70 -1.51 9.37
C VAL A 171 -15.39 -0.07 9.74
N MET A 172 -14.27 0.13 10.42
CA MET A 172 -13.77 1.41 10.88
C MET A 172 -12.49 1.79 10.16
N GLY A 173 -12.36 3.08 9.82
CA GLY A 173 -11.13 3.59 9.20
C GLY A 173 -10.95 3.12 7.76
N ASP A 174 -9.73 3.21 7.24
CA ASP A 174 -9.38 2.72 5.92
C ASP A 174 -8.89 1.25 5.99
N MET A 175 -8.62 0.66 4.82
CA MET A 175 -8.28 -0.75 4.68
C MET A 175 -6.94 -0.96 3.97
N ALA A 176 -6.25 -2.04 4.32
CA ALA A 176 -5.11 -2.53 3.54
C ALA A 176 -5.55 -3.68 2.65
N VAL A 177 -5.12 -3.68 1.39
CA VAL A 177 -5.29 -4.82 0.48
C VAL A 177 -3.95 -5.14 -0.13
N ILE A 178 -3.52 -6.40 -0.02
CA ILE A 178 -2.28 -6.88 -0.62
C ILE A 178 -2.52 -8.13 -1.45
N GLN A 179 -1.61 -8.39 -2.38
CA GLN A 179 -1.53 -9.67 -3.09
C GLN A 179 -0.63 -10.62 -2.29
N ASP A 180 -1.15 -11.80 -1.98
CA ASP A 180 -0.40 -12.88 -1.35
C ASP A 180 0.58 -13.53 -2.34
N SER A 181 1.52 -14.33 -1.84
CA SER A 181 2.51 -15.05 -2.65
C SER A 181 1.92 -16.02 -3.67
N ASP A 182 0.68 -16.48 -3.46
CA ASP A 182 -0.08 -17.32 -4.39
C ASP A 182 -0.94 -16.53 -5.38
N GLY A 183 -0.85 -15.19 -5.36
CA GLY A 183 -1.51 -14.28 -6.28
C GLY A 183 -2.89 -13.78 -5.83
N ARG A 184 -3.46 -14.35 -4.77
CA ARG A 184 -4.78 -13.96 -4.27
C ARG A 184 -4.72 -12.63 -3.55
N LEU A 185 -5.77 -11.83 -3.66
CA LEU A 185 -5.91 -10.64 -2.83
C LEU A 185 -6.36 -11.01 -1.42
N GLU A 186 -5.84 -10.27 -0.45
CA GLU A 186 -6.23 -10.33 0.95
C GLU A 186 -6.41 -8.91 1.49
N ALA A 187 -7.60 -8.65 2.02
CA ALA A 187 -8.01 -7.37 2.57
C ALA A 187 -8.01 -7.44 4.10
N PHE A 188 -7.50 -6.40 4.75
CA PHE A 188 -7.41 -6.25 6.19
C PHE A 188 -8.13 -4.97 6.61
N VAL A 189 -9.00 -5.10 7.60
CA VAL A 189 -9.80 -4.00 8.11
C VAL A 189 -9.82 -4.04 9.63
N ARG A 190 -10.06 -2.88 10.24
CA ARG A 190 -10.51 -2.84 11.62
C ARG A 190 -12.03 -2.95 11.65
N GLY A 191 -12.55 -3.86 12.47
CA GLY A 191 -13.98 -4.06 12.66
C GLY A 191 -14.27 -4.73 14.00
N TYR A 192 -15.50 -5.16 14.21
CA TYR A 192 -15.89 -5.88 15.43
C TYR A 192 -16.02 -7.37 15.14
N ASP A 193 -15.61 -8.22 16.09
CA ASP A 193 -15.84 -9.66 15.99
C ASP A 193 -17.34 -10.02 16.06
N ASP A 194 -17.70 -11.13 15.41
CA ASP A 194 -19.10 -11.57 15.35
C ASP A 194 -19.58 -12.15 16.70
N GLU A 195 -18.66 -12.63 17.54
CA GLU A 195 -18.99 -13.38 18.75
C GLU A 195 -19.23 -12.48 19.98
N ASN A 196 -18.42 -11.44 20.16
CA ASN A 196 -18.38 -10.63 21.39
C ASN A 196 -18.54 -9.12 21.14
N GLY A 197 -18.55 -8.67 19.88
CA GLY A 197 -18.55 -7.26 19.51
C GLY A 197 -17.26 -6.55 19.98
N VAL A 198 -16.11 -7.23 19.95
CA VAL A 198 -14.82 -6.65 20.33
C VAL A 198 -14.08 -6.16 19.10
N LEU A 199 -13.51 -4.95 19.20
CA LEU A 199 -12.70 -4.36 18.13
C LEU A 199 -11.49 -5.23 17.84
N THR A 200 -11.34 -5.64 16.60
CA THR A 200 -10.35 -6.62 16.13
C THR A 200 -9.83 -6.25 14.73
N VAL A 201 -8.79 -6.93 14.26
CA VAL A 201 -8.43 -6.95 12.85
C VAL A 201 -9.14 -8.11 12.17
N LEU A 202 -10.04 -7.79 11.24
CA LEU A 202 -10.69 -8.75 10.36
C LEU A 202 -9.89 -8.84 9.06
N HIS A 203 -9.91 -10.02 8.45
CA HIS A 203 -9.33 -10.19 7.12
C HIS A 203 -10.23 -11.01 6.21
N ALA A 204 -10.18 -10.70 4.92
CA ALA A 204 -10.85 -11.45 3.87
C ALA A 204 -9.84 -11.83 2.79
N TYR A 205 -9.77 -13.10 2.41
CA TYR A 205 -8.88 -13.59 1.35
C TYR A 205 -9.68 -14.22 0.21
N GLN A 206 -9.28 -13.94 -1.03
CA GLN A 206 -9.92 -14.53 -2.20
C GLN A 206 -9.78 -16.07 -2.17
N ARG A 207 -10.73 -16.79 -2.77
CA ARG A 207 -10.65 -18.26 -2.93
C ARG A 207 -10.33 -18.63 -4.38
N PRO A 208 -9.36 -19.51 -4.65
CA PRO A 208 -9.19 -20.06 -5.99
C PRO A 208 -10.46 -20.80 -6.44
N HIS A 209 -10.92 -20.53 -7.67
CA HIS A 209 -11.94 -21.32 -8.38
C HIS A 209 -13.38 -21.24 -7.85
N VAL A 210 -13.65 -20.39 -6.88
CA VAL A 210 -15.01 -20.09 -6.41
C VAL A 210 -15.07 -18.58 -6.28
N ASP A 211 -15.66 -17.89 -7.26
CA ASP A 211 -15.85 -16.43 -7.23
C ASP A 211 -16.32 -16.00 -5.84
N GLY A 212 -15.44 -15.41 -5.04
CA GLY A 212 -15.74 -15.05 -3.66
C GLY A 212 -14.57 -15.07 -2.70
N TRP A 213 -14.90 -14.70 -1.47
CA TRP A 213 -13.96 -14.45 -0.38
C TRP A 213 -14.18 -15.44 0.77
N ALA A 214 -13.13 -15.70 1.52
CA ALA A 214 -13.19 -16.30 2.85
C ALA A 214 -12.82 -15.24 3.88
N PHE A 215 -13.29 -15.45 5.11
CA PHE A 215 -13.12 -14.50 6.19
C PHE A 215 -12.41 -15.15 7.37
N GLY A 216 -11.70 -14.34 8.12
CA GLY A 216 -11.11 -14.73 9.40
C GLY A 216 -10.88 -13.52 10.28
N GLU A 217 -10.43 -13.79 11.50
CA GLU A 217 -10.13 -12.79 12.52
C GLU A 217 -8.71 -12.99 13.00
N LEU A 218 -7.95 -11.90 13.13
CA LEU A 218 -6.58 -11.91 13.66
C LEU A 218 -6.52 -11.51 15.14
N GLY A 219 -7.65 -11.16 15.75
CA GLY A 219 -7.70 -10.64 17.11
C GLY A 219 -7.05 -9.26 17.24
N GLY A 220 -6.56 -8.95 18.46
CA GLY A 220 -5.94 -7.67 18.79
C GLY A 220 -6.95 -6.60 19.16
N THR A 221 -6.51 -5.34 19.32
CA THR A 221 -7.40 -4.20 19.61
C THR A 221 -6.90 -2.94 18.88
N PRO A 222 -6.96 -2.92 17.55
CA PRO A 222 -6.33 -1.89 16.73
C PRO A 222 -6.92 -0.49 16.97
N GLN A 223 -6.06 0.48 17.26
CA GLN A 223 -6.41 1.91 17.43
C GLN A 223 -6.25 2.72 16.14
N GLY A 224 -5.49 2.21 15.18
CA GLY A 224 -5.31 2.79 13.84
C GLY A 224 -5.61 1.78 12.73
N ASP A 225 -5.49 2.24 11.50
CA ASP A 225 -5.75 1.42 10.31
C ASP A 225 -4.62 0.40 10.11
N PRO A 226 -4.93 -0.82 9.60
CA PRO A 226 -3.93 -1.84 9.38
C PRO A 226 -3.04 -1.50 8.19
N THR A 227 -1.75 -1.80 8.31
CA THR A 227 -0.81 -1.87 7.19
C THR A 227 -0.36 -3.31 7.03
N ALA A 228 -0.57 -3.90 5.86
CA ALA A 228 -0.16 -5.27 5.56
C ALA A 228 0.94 -5.27 4.50
N VAL A 229 1.97 -6.09 4.68
CA VAL A 229 3.11 -6.25 3.76
C VAL A 229 3.33 -7.72 3.45
N LEU A 230 3.78 -8.03 2.23
CA LEU A 230 4.31 -9.33 1.87
C LEU A 230 5.83 -9.29 1.92
N ASN A 231 6.44 -10.09 2.78
CA ASN A 231 7.90 -10.20 2.83
C ASN A 231 8.44 -11.06 1.67
N THR A 232 9.75 -11.02 1.44
CA THR A 232 10.39 -11.75 0.33
C THR A 232 10.35 -13.27 0.49
N SER A 233 10.02 -13.77 1.68
CA SER A 233 9.81 -15.19 1.95
C SER A 233 8.38 -15.64 1.60
N GLY A 234 7.51 -14.73 1.16
CA GLY A 234 6.13 -15.01 0.75
C GLY A 234 5.13 -15.05 1.91
N GLN A 235 5.52 -14.56 3.09
CA GLN A 235 4.63 -14.46 4.25
C GLN A 235 4.11 -13.04 4.38
N GLN A 236 2.84 -12.93 4.76
CA GLN A 236 2.23 -11.65 5.09
C GLN A 236 2.53 -11.25 6.53
N GLU A 237 2.62 -9.95 6.77
CA GLU A 237 2.78 -9.36 8.08
C GLU A 237 1.94 -8.09 8.18
N VAL A 238 1.15 -7.99 9.25
CA VAL A 238 0.19 -6.91 9.48
C VAL A 238 0.61 -6.11 10.69
N PHE A 239 0.58 -4.80 10.58
CA PHE A 239 0.97 -3.82 11.58
C PHE A 239 -0.21 -2.91 11.91
N VAL A 240 -0.38 -2.57 13.19
CA VAL A 240 -1.42 -1.64 13.67
C VAL A 240 -0.85 -0.76 14.78
N LEU A 241 -1.51 0.37 15.04
CA LEU A 241 -1.38 1.06 16.32
C LEU A 241 -2.15 0.27 17.39
N GLY A 242 -1.48 -0.20 18.43
CA GLY A 242 -2.05 -0.94 19.55
C GLY A 242 -2.62 -0.04 20.65
N PRO A 243 -3.42 -0.58 21.58
CA PRO A 243 -4.10 0.16 22.64
C PRO A 243 -3.16 0.77 23.69
N SER A 244 -1.90 0.31 23.72
CA SER A 244 -0.86 0.81 24.61
C SER A 244 -0.10 2.02 24.07
N GLY A 245 -0.49 2.54 22.89
CA GLY A 245 0.30 3.57 22.20
C GLY A 245 1.62 2.99 21.68
N SER A 246 1.58 1.80 21.09
CA SER A 246 2.72 1.13 20.48
C SER A 246 2.36 0.57 19.11
N ILE A 247 3.34 0.33 18.24
CA ILE A 247 3.10 -0.48 17.05
C ILE A 247 3.06 -1.94 17.46
N GLU A 248 2.01 -2.63 17.05
CA GLU A 248 1.85 -4.07 17.21
C GLU A 248 1.81 -4.74 15.84
N HIS A 249 2.33 -5.96 15.77
CA HIS A 249 2.38 -6.72 14.53
C HIS A 249 2.02 -8.20 14.74
N ILE A 250 1.52 -8.82 13.66
CA ILE A 250 1.23 -10.25 13.57
C ILE A 250 1.64 -10.74 12.17
N TRP A 251 2.20 -11.94 12.08
CA TRP A 251 2.75 -12.46 10.83
C TRP A 251 2.24 -13.87 10.52
N GLN A 252 2.28 -14.22 9.25
CA GLN A 252 2.07 -15.58 8.82
C GLN A 252 3.26 -16.47 9.21
N THR A 253 2.96 -17.63 9.80
CA THR A 253 4.00 -18.61 10.18
C THR A 253 4.50 -19.44 9.00
N LYS A 254 3.75 -19.47 7.89
CA LYS A 254 4.11 -20.07 6.61
C LYS A 254 3.50 -19.25 5.48
N PRO A 255 4.11 -19.21 4.28
CA PRO A 255 3.51 -18.54 3.14
C PRO A 255 2.06 -18.99 2.92
N SER A 256 1.15 -18.03 2.79
CA SER A 256 -0.28 -18.23 2.55
C SER A 256 -1.03 -19.07 3.60
N ASN A 257 -0.44 -19.31 4.78
CA ASN A 257 -1.08 -20.18 5.77
C ASN A 257 -0.62 -19.96 7.21
N GLY A 258 -1.60 -19.86 8.12
CA GLY A 258 -1.44 -19.83 9.57
C GLY A 258 -0.81 -18.53 10.07
N TRP A 259 -1.37 -17.99 11.15
CA TRP A 259 -0.90 -16.76 11.78
C TRP A 259 -0.16 -17.05 13.09
N ALA A 260 0.71 -16.14 13.51
CA ALA A 260 1.29 -16.15 14.84
C ALA A 260 0.18 -16.21 15.90
N PRO A 261 0.41 -16.84 17.07
CA PRO A 261 -0.64 -17.11 18.05
C PRO A 261 -1.19 -15.85 18.74
N GLY A 262 -0.58 -14.68 18.51
CA GLY A 262 -1.04 -13.40 19.01
C GLY A 262 -0.17 -12.24 18.52
N TRP A 263 -0.68 -11.03 18.72
CA TRP A 263 0.01 -9.79 18.41
C TRP A 263 1.22 -9.59 19.31
N THR A 264 2.31 -9.09 18.73
CA THR A 264 3.53 -8.72 19.45
C THR A 264 3.71 -7.21 19.36
N SER A 265 4.12 -6.56 20.46
CA SER A 265 4.44 -5.14 20.44
C SER A 265 5.89 -4.90 20.02
N LEU A 266 6.08 -3.96 19.10
CA LEU A 266 7.37 -3.37 18.74
C LEU A 266 7.69 -2.14 19.57
N GLY A 267 6.78 -1.70 20.45
CA GLY A 267 6.93 -0.46 21.20
C GLY A 267 6.74 0.78 20.31
N GLY A 268 7.56 1.80 20.54
CA GLY A 268 7.48 3.11 19.90
C GLY A 268 7.20 4.20 20.93
N ASP A 269 7.62 5.43 20.65
CA ASP A 269 7.35 6.58 21.52
C ASP A 269 6.06 7.30 21.09
N ASN A 270 4.92 6.74 21.51
CA ASN A 270 3.57 7.27 21.21
C ASN A 270 3.35 7.54 19.70
N PRO A 271 3.52 6.51 18.84
CA PRO A 271 3.20 6.63 17.42
C PRO A 271 1.74 7.01 17.22
N VAL A 272 1.50 7.81 16.18
CA VAL A 272 0.17 8.28 15.76
C VAL A 272 0.02 8.11 14.25
N GLY A 273 -1.22 7.95 13.81
CA GLY A 273 -1.52 7.68 12.40
C GLY A 273 -1.19 6.26 11.99
N THR A 274 -1.14 6.03 10.68
CA THR A 274 -0.92 4.72 10.08
C THR A 274 0.59 4.47 9.86
N PRO A 275 1.15 3.34 10.32
CA PRO A 275 2.55 3.00 10.07
C PRO A 275 2.79 2.70 8.60
N ALA A 276 3.95 3.09 8.08
CA ALA A 276 4.42 2.66 6.77
C ALA A 276 5.48 1.57 6.90
N VAL A 277 5.48 0.60 6.00
CA VAL A 277 6.43 -0.53 6.07
C VAL A 277 7.15 -0.68 4.74
N GLY A 278 8.48 -0.61 4.74
CA GLY A 278 9.32 -0.83 3.58
C GLY A 278 9.87 -2.24 3.59
N VAL A 279 10.09 -2.81 2.40
CA VAL A 279 10.79 -4.09 2.24
C VAL A 279 12.13 -3.81 1.59
N ASN A 280 13.21 -4.00 2.34
CA ASN A 280 14.56 -3.90 1.82
C ASN A 280 14.81 -5.00 0.77
N THR A 281 15.79 -4.78 -0.10
CA THR A 281 16.17 -5.76 -1.15
C THR A 281 16.65 -7.10 -0.61
N ASP A 282 17.12 -7.13 0.63
CA ASP A 282 17.52 -8.34 1.35
C ASP A 282 16.36 -9.03 2.10
N GLY A 283 15.15 -8.50 1.99
CA GLY A 283 13.94 -9.06 2.57
C GLY A 283 13.59 -8.59 3.98
N ARG A 284 14.43 -7.76 4.59
CA ARG A 284 14.15 -7.19 5.92
C ARG A 284 13.09 -6.10 5.81
N LEU A 285 12.16 -6.10 6.76
CA LEU A 285 11.18 -5.03 6.89
C LEU A 285 11.75 -3.84 7.66
N ASP A 286 11.32 -2.63 7.31
CA ASP A 286 11.56 -1.39 8.06
C ASP A 286 10.24 -0.65 8.26
N VAL A 287 9.88 -0.34 9.50
CA VAL A 287 8.59 0.24 9.89
C VAL A 287 8.80 1.67 10.32
N PHE A 288 8.10 2.60 9.66
CA PHE A 288 8.18 4.04 9.88
C PHE A 288 6.90 4.55 10.53
N THR A 289 7.04 5.41 11.53
CA THR A 289 5.91 6.01 12.24
C THR A 289 6.12 7.49 12.49
N ARG A 290 5.01 8.23 12.49
CA ARG A 290 4.93 9.59 12.98
C ARG A 290 4.61 9.58 14.47
N GLN A 291 5.16 10.52 15.21
CA GLN A 291 4.81 10.76 16.61
C GLN A 291 3.87 11.96 16.77
N GLU A 292 3.19 12.06 17.91
CA GLU A 292 2.33 13.21 18.25
C GLU A 292 3.08 14.54 18.15
N GLY A 293 4.37 14.56 18.50
CA GLY A 293 5.26 15.71 18.40
C GLY A 293 5.76 16.03 16.99
N GLY A 294 5.28 15.35 15.95
CA GLY A 294 5.66 15.58 14.55
C GLY A 294 7.06 15.10 14.17
N ALA A 295 7.68 14.27 15.00
CA ALA A 295 8.89 13.51 14.66
C ALA A 295 8.55 12.27 13.83
N LEU A 296 9.56 11.71 13.15
CA LEU A 296 9.48 10.39 12.51
C LEU A 296 10.53 9.47 13.13
N GLU A 297 10.12 8.26 13.44
CA GLU A 297 10.99 7.18 13.88
C GLU A 297 10.79 5.94 13.04
N HIS A 298 11.77 5.05 13.09
CA HIS A 298 11.67 3.76 12.45
C HIS A 298 12.37 2.63 13.21
N ILE A 299 11.95 1.40 12.93
CA ILE A 299 12.49 0.17 13.50
C ILE A 299 12.56 -0.87 12.39
N TRP A 300 13.65 -1.62 12.32
CA TRP A 300 13.89 -2.55 11.21
C TRP A 300 14.21 -3.94 11.69
N GLN A 301 13.90 -4.94 10.87
CA GLN A 301 14.39 -6.28 11.07
C GLN A 301 15.91 -6.32 10.85
N THR A 302 16.61 -7.05 11.71
CA THR A 302 18.06 -7.31 11.69
C THR A 302 18.42 -8.59 10.93
N ASN A 303 17.42 -9.41 10.62
CA ASN A 303 17.50 -10.56 9.73
C ASN A 303 16.15 -10.74 9.01
N PRO A 304 16.12 -11.27 7.78
CA PRO A 304 14.87 -11.46 7.05
C PRO A 304 13.94 -12.47 7.72
N ALA A 305 12.65 -12.38 7.40
CA ALA A 305 11.62 -13.34 7.81
C ALA A 305 11.97 -14.80 7.41
N PRO A 306 11.54 -15.83 8.17
CA PRO A 306 10.48 -15.79 9.19
C PRO A 306 10.94 -15.46 10.62
N ASP A 307 12.26 -15.50 10.89
CA ASP A 307 12.78 -15.27 12.25
C ASP A 307 12.83 -13.78 12.64
N GLY A 308 12.91 -12.88 11.64
CA GLY A 308 12.50 -11.47 11.67
C GLY A 308 12.77 -10.66 12.96
N ARG A 309 13.97 -10.75 13.56
CA ARG A 309 14.29 -10.04 14.82
C ARG A 309 14.41 -8.55 14.56
N TRP A 310 13.75 -7.74 15.35
CA TRP A 310 13.80 -6.28 15.23
C TRP A 310 15.05 -5.67 15.89
N SER A 311 15.45 -4.49 15.42
CA SER A 311 16.45 -3.67 16.09
C SER A 311 15.98 -3.38 17.53
N PRO A 312 16.91 -3.25 18.49
CA PRO A 312 16.53 -3.21 19.91
C PRO A 312 15.80 -1.92 20.32
N HIS A 313 15.93 -0.86 19.51
CA HIS A 313 15.37 0.46 19.77
C HIS A 313 14.88 1.09 18.46
N TRP A 314 13.82 1.89 18.56
CA TRP A 314 13.43 2.81 17.51
C TRP A 314 14.53 3.86 17.31
N ALA A 315 14.80 4.21 16.06
CA ALA A 315 15.73 5.26 15.70
C ALA A 315 15.00 6.47 15.14
N SER A 316 15.52 7.66 15.43
CA SER A 316 15.01 8.91 14.87
C SER A 316 15.38 9.03 13.40
N LEU A 317 14.37 9.13 12.53
CA LEU A 317 14.53 9.46 11.11
C LEU A 317 14.36 10.98 10.88
N TYR A 318 13.56 11.63 11.72
CA TYR A 318 13.38 13.08 11.74
C TYR A 318 13.02 13.59 13.12
N ASN A 319 13.70 14.63 13.60
CA ASN A 319 13.41 15.32 14.87
C ASN A 319 13.54 16.86 14.76
N GLY A 320 13.37 17.40 13.55
CA GLY A 320 13.50 18.83 13.28
C GLY A 320 12.32 19.66 13.81
N ALA A 321 12.49 20.99 13.80
CA ALA A 321 11.50 21.93 14.34
C ALA A 321 10.18 22.00 13.52
N LEU A 322 10.21 21.63 12.25
CA LEU A 322 9.02 21.63 11.40
C LEU A 322 8.28 20.30 11.56
N LEU A 323 7.05 20.35 12.05
CA LEU A 323 6.28 19.14 12.34
C LEU A 323 5.96 18.35 11.07
N VAL A 324 6.09 17.03 11.14
CA VAL A 324 5.47 16.10 10.19
C VAL A 324 4.00 15.94 10.58
N ILE A 325 3.10 16.19 9.62
CA ILE A 325 1.65 16.25 9.86
C ILE A 325 0.86 15.18 9.08
N GLY A 326 1.45 14.62 8.03
CA GLY A 326 0.89 13.47 7.32
C GLY A 326 1.57 12.17 7.74
N ASP A 327 0.91 11.06 7.50
CA ASP A 327 1.48 9.74 7.73
C ASP A 327 2.60 9.47 6.72
N PRO A 328 3.70 8.81 7.12
CA PRO A 328 4.80 8.53 6.21
C PRO A 328 4.35 7.57 5.09
N VAL A 329 5.01 7.65 3.95
CA VAL A 329 4.90 6.64 2.88
C VAL A 329 6.30 6.21 2.51
N VAL A 330 6.50 4.91 2.31
CA VAL A 330 7.79 4.36 1.90
C VAL A 330 7.64 3.62 0.57
N ALA A 331 8.62 3.81 -0.30
CA ALA A 331 8.72 3.14 -1.59
C ALA A 331 10.16 2.69 -1.84
N SER A 332 10.34 1.64 -2.64
CA SER A 332 11.67 1.18 -3.06
C SER A 332 12.06 1.80 -4.41
N ASN A 333 13.18 2.50 -4.45
CA ASN A 333 13.80 2.97 -5.70
C ASN A 333 14.26 1.82 -6.59
N ALA A 334 14.49 2.11 -7.89
CA ALA A 334 14.96 1.15 -8.88
C ALA A 334 16.24 0.40 -8.44
N ASP A 335 17.12 1.09 -7.72
CA ASP A 335 18.39 0.58 -7.20
C ASP A 335 18.29 -0.15 -5.85
N GLY A 336 17.08 -0.27 -5.30
CA GLY A 336 16.82 -1.01 -4.08
C GLY A 336 16.86 -0.20 -2.79
N ARG A 337 17.13 1.11 -2.85
CA ARG A 337 17.08 1.99 -1.67
C ARG A 337 15.64 2.27 -1.29
N LEU A 338 15.31 2.17 -0.01
CA LEU A 338 14.06 2.71 0.50
C LEU A 338 14.11 4.25 0.46
N GLU A 339 12.99 4.85 0.06
CA GLU A 339 12.75 6.30 0.13
C GLU A 339 11.43 6.56 0.83
N VAL A 340 11.49 7.41 1.85
CA VAL A 340 10.39 7.77 2.74
C VAL A 340 9.96 9.19 2.42
N PHE A 341 8.64 9.38 2.27
CA PHE A 341 7.99 10.63 1.96
C PHE A 341 7.05 11.01 3.11
N ALA A 342 6.93 12.31 3.39
CA ALA A 342 5.94 12.79 4.36
C ALA A 342 5.50 14.23 4.06
N LEU A 343 4.31 14.59 4.54
CA LEU A 343 3.77 15.95 4.51
C LEU A 343 4.18 16.71 5.77
N PHE A 344 4.77 17.89 5.59
CA PHE A 344 5.23 18.76 6.67
C PHE A 344 4.27 19.93 6.92
N GLY A 345 4.35 20.53 8.11
CA GLY A 345 3.45 21.58 8.59
C GLY A 345 3.49 22.89 7.78
N ASP A 346 4.50 23.07 6.91
CA ASP A 346 4.57 24.17 5.94
C ASP A 346 3.86 23.85 4.61
N GLY A 347 3.21 22.69 4.51
CA GLY A 347 2.54 22.19 3.32
C GLY A 347 3.48 21.53 2.30
N THR A 348 4.79 21.47 2.59
CA THR A 348 5.73 20.79 1.68
C THR A 348 5.65 19.29 1.85
N ILE A 349 5.74 18.59 0.73
CA ILE A 349 6.08 17.18 0.73
C ILE A 349 7.60 17.08 0.67
N ARG A 350 8.18 16.24 1.54
CA ARG A 350 9.63 16.02 1.58
C ARG A 350 9.93 14.54 1.55
N CYS A 351 11.13 14.20 1.10
CA CYS A 351 11.63 12.83 1.09
C CYS A 351 13.01 12.69 1.73
N THR A 352 13.32 11.48 2.16
CA THR A 352 14.67 11.02 2.51
C THR A 352 14.83 9.58 2.04
N TRP A 353 16.04 9.19 1.67
CA TRP A 353 16.35 7.85 1.16
C TRP A 353 17.53 7.24 1.89
N GLN A 354 17.59 5.91 1.92
CA GLN A 354 18.81 5.20 2.32
C GLN A 354 19.95 5.61 1.38
N ASN A 355 21.14 5.87 1.90
CA ASN A 355 22.32 6.18 1.08
C ASN A 355 22.88 4.92 0.42
N THR A 356 22.76 3.77 1.10
CA THR A 356 23.13 2.44 0.59
C THR A 356 21.91 1.53 0.66
N PRO A 357 21.58 0.74 -0.39
CA PRO A 357 20.43 -0.17 -0.35
C PRO A 357 20.48 -1.13 0.85
N GLY A 358 19.43 -1.12 1.67
CA GLY A 358 19.34 -1.97 2.85
C GLY A 358 20.13 -1.49 4.08
N ASP A 359 20.80 -0.34 4.03
CA ASP A 359 21.38 0.25 5.24
C ASP A 359 20.34 1.12 5.95
N ASP A 360 19.69 0.53 6.96
CA ASP A 360 18.66 1.21 7.76
C ASP A 360 19.27 2.22 8.75
N THR A 361 20.59 2.38 8.81
CA THR A 361 21.24 3.35 9.71
C THR A 361 21.78 4.59 9.01
N ASP A 362 21.87 4.55 7.67
CA ASP A 362 22.48 5.60 6.86
C ASP A 362 21.47 6.20 5.87
N TRP A 363 20.84 7.30 6.31
CA TRP A 363 19.83 8.03 5.55
C TRP A 363 20.36 9.38 5.07
N SER A 364 19.86 9.84 3.93
CA SER A 364 20.11 11.18 3.42
C SER A 364 19.51 12.26 4.33
N ALA A 365 19.92 13.51 4.12
CA ALA A 365 19.18 14.64 4.66
C ALA A 365 17.82 14.78 3.95
N TRP A 366 16.80 15.23 4.67
CA TRP A 366 15.48 15.49 4.10
C TRP A 366 15.52 16.54 3.00
N HIS A 367 14.91 16.22 1.86
CA HIS A 367 14.83 17.06 0.67
C HIS A 367 13.38 17.46 0.40
N SER A 368 13.15 18.74 0.09
CA SER A 368 11.80 19.23 -0.22
C SER A 368 11.46 19.03 -1.69
N LEU A 369 10.27 18.48 -1.95
CA LEU A 369 9.68 18.43 -3.28
C LEU A 369 8.80 19.66 -3.56
N GLY A 370 8.69 20.60 -2.62
CA GLY A 370 7.81 21.76 -2.70
C GLY A 370 6.38 21.49 -2.24
N VAL A 371 5.51 22.48 -2.42
CA VAL A 371 4.07 22.39 -2.10
C VAL A 371 3.30 21.98 -3.36
N PRO A 372 2.47 20.93 -3.33
CA PRO A 372 1.64 20.54 -4.46
C PRO A 372 0.74 21.68 -4.94
N GLY A 373 0.87 22.04 -6.23
CA GLY A 373 0.04 23.06 -6.88
C GLY A 373 0.46 24.51 -6.64
N GLN A 374 1.68 24.76 -6.16
CA GLN A 374 2.26 26.13 -6.05
C GLN A 374 3.35 26.42 -7.06
#